data_AF-A0A7S1HB83-F1
#
_entry.id   AF-A0A7S1HB83-F1
#
_cell.length_a   1.000
_cell.length_b   1.000
_cell.length_c   1.000
_cell.angle_alpha   90.00
_cell.angle_beta   90.00
_cell.angle_gamma   90.00
#
_symmetry.space_group_name_H-M   'P 1'
#
loop_
_entity.id
_entity.type
_entity.pdbx_description
1 polymer ?
#
loop_
_entity_poly.entity_id
_entity_poly.type
_entity_poly.pdbx_seq_one_letter_code
_entity_poly.pdbx_strand_id
1 'polypeptide(L)'
;RFPAREEMYRLLSPMLAFALIFMGSATAFQPGSSVMPSRHLVATSASCALRPAPPLALRMMQGGPPAAEAEAGPLTFTAEMRNKAMSLHTFSQAPKQGKQRDTRNTQMDDWQTTKEDFLQFLVDNKVVYQAFEQAVKTPGLTAFEKTGLERVAALDEDIAMFVSKFDLKAPNHSKEAQNYADFIISQAKANQPVFVCHFYNQPVF
;
A
#
# COMPACT_ATOMS: atom_id res chain seq x y z
N ARG A 1 -36.51 23.94 1.43
CA ARG A 1 -37.61 24.45 2.28
C ARG A 1 -37.91 23.37 3.33
N PHE A 2 -37.26 23.48 4.50
CA PHE A 2 -37.38 22.79 5.81
C PHE A 2 -37.50 21.24 5.94
N PRO A 3 -37.14 20.63 7.10
CA PRO A 3 -36.25 21.06 8.21
C PRO A 3 -35.10 20.04 8.48
N ALA A 4 -33.87 20.44 8.84
CA ALA A 4 -33.35 20.78 10.18
C ALA A 4 -33.35 19.61 11.19
N ARG A 5 -32.13 19.14 11.52
CA ARG A 5 -31.79 17.93 12.27
C ARG A 5 -31.31 18.28 13.70
N GLU A 6 -32.17 18.93 14.48
CA GLU A 6 -31.84 19.55 15.78
C GLU A 6 -32.69 19.03 16.97
N GLU A 7 -33.05 17.74 17.00
CA GLU A 7 -33.83 17.16 18.12
C GLU A 7 -33.43 15.71 18.41
N MET A 8 -32.16 15.47 18.79
CA MET A 8 -31.77 14.16 19.35
C MET A 8 -30.71 14.24 20.46
N TYR A 9 -30.52 15.42 21.08
CA TYR A 9 -29.62 15.62 22.23
C TYR A 9 -30.34 16.05 23.51
N ARG A 10 -31.52 15.48 23.74
CA ARG A 10 -32.17 15.52 25.05
C ARG A 10 -32.81 14.18 25.27
N LEU A 11 -32.10 13.31 25.99
CA LEU A 11 -32.65 12.43 27.02
C LEU A 11 -31.56 11.45 27.51
N LEU A 12 -31.24 11.58 28.80
CA LEU A 12 -30.66 10.58 29.71
C LEU A 12 -29.15 10.26 29.65
N SER A 13 -28.38 11.12 30.32
CA SER A 13 -27.49 10.68 31.43
C SER A 13 -28.17 11.17 32.74
N PRO A 14 -28.00 10.57 33.94
CA PRO A 14 -26.71 10.12 34.50
C PRO A 14 -26.77 8.84 35.35
N MET A 15 -25.66 8.12 35.53
CA MET A 15 -25.36 7.44 36.82
C MET A 15 -23.88 7.04 36.94
N LEU A 16 -23.31 7.49 38.06
CA LEU A 16 -22.14 7.00 38.79
C LEU A 16 -20.74 7.18 38.22
N ALA A 17 -20.15 8.29 38.67
CA ALA A 17 -18.77 8.36 39.13
C ALA A 17 -18.50 7.34 40.27
N PHE A 18 -17.38 6.63 40.23
CA PHE A 18 -16.73 6.06 41.42
C PHE A 18 -15.24 5.74 41.19
N ALA A 19 -14.40 6.18 42.14
CA ALA A 19 -13.02 5.76 42.48
C ALA A 19 -11.92 5.88 41.39
N LEU A 20 -10.90 6.77 41.42
CA LEU A 20 -9.91 7.17 42.44
C LEU A 20 -8.99 6.04 42.99
N ILE A 21 -7.68 6.26 42.77
CA ILE A 21 -6.49 5.78 43.52
C ILE A 21 -5.76 4.53 42.97
N PHE A 22 -4.57 4.74 42.36
CA PHE A 22 -3.31 4.19 42.91
C PHE A 22 -2.07 4.94 42.34
N MET A 23 -1.28 5.53 43.24
CA MET A 23 0.07 6.06 43.02
C MET A 23 1.10 4.93 43.16
N GLY A 24 2.23 5.05 42.44
CA GLY A 24 3.49 4.34 42.70
C GLY A 24 4.47 4.57 41.53
N SER A 25 5.31 5.61 41.55
CA SER A 25 6.61 5.75 42.22
C SER A 25 7.75 4.89 41.67
N ALA A 26 8.74 5.60 41.09
CA ALA A 26 10.18 5.30 40.99
C ALA A 26 10.60 4.05 40.18
N THR A 27 11.51 4.15 39.21
CA THR A 27 12.93 4.43 39.46
C THR A 27 13.67 4.75 38.15
N ALA A 28 14.63 5.66 38.25
CA ALA A 28 15.61 5.96 37.21
C ALA A 28 16.71 4.89 37.17
N PHE A 29 17.11 4.46 35.97
CA PHE A 29 18.36 3.73 35.74
C PHE A 29 18.88 4.03 34.33
N GLN A 30 19.87 4.93 34.25
CA GLN A 30 20.93 4.90 33.24
C GLN A 30 22.21 4.52 34.00
N PRO A 31 23.11 3.71 33.42
CA PRO A 31 24.22 4.33 32.67
C PRO A 31 24.76 3.45 31.53
N GLY A 32 25.55 4.03 30.63
CA GLY A 32 26.31 3.24 29.65
C GLY A 32 26.92 4.03 28.51
N SER A 33 27.71 5.06 28.81
CA SER A 33 28.63 5.68 27.86
C SER A 33 29.66 4.66 27.38
N SER A 34 29.56 4.20 26.12
CA SER A 34 30.63 3.48 25.45
C SER A 34 31.26 4.36 24.37
N VAL A 35 32.52 4.65 24.62
CA VAL A 35 33.47 5.43 23.83
C VAL A 35 33.73 4.76 22.48
N MET A 36 33.61 5.54 21.41
CA MET A 36 34.08 5.20 20.06
C MET A 36 35.61 5.35 19.99
N PRO A 37 36.38 4.35 19.52
CA PRO A 37 37.74 4.59 19.09
C PRO A 37 37.76 5.07 17.64
N SER A 38 38.21 6.32 17.49
CA SER A 38 38.62 6.97 16.26
C SER A 38 39.64 6.12 15.50
N ARG A 39 39.31 5.70 14.27
CA ARG A 39 40.28 5.13 13.33
C ARG A 39 40.60 6.17 12.28
N HIS A 40 41.85 6.63 12.36
CA HIS A 40 42.49 7.54 11.45
C HIS A 40 42.34 7.12 9.99
N LEU A 41 41.87 8.05 9.17
CA LEU A 41 41.97 8.05 7.72
C LEU A 41 43.45 8.06 7.33
N VAL A 42 43.92 6.97 6.73
CA VAL A 42 45.16 6.98 5.94
C VAL A 42 44.74 7.12 4.48
N ALA A 43 45.00 8.30 3.92
CA ALA A 43 44.88 8.58 2.51
C ALA A 43 46.08 7.94 1.78
N THR A 44 45.83 6.87 1.02
CA THR A 44 46.76 6.41 -0.01
C THR A 44 46.20 6.77 -1.38
N SER A 45 46.83 7.77 -2.00
CA SER A 45 46.63 8.16 -3.39
C SER A 45 47.14 7.06 -4.33
N ALA A 46 46.23 6.35 -4.99
CA ALA A 46 46.56 5.53 -6.14
C ALA A 46 46.07 6.25 -7.40
N SER A 47 46.98 6.94 -8.05
CA SER A 47 46.83 7.42 -9.43
C SER A 47 47.20 6.27 -10.37
N CYS A 48 46.27 5.78 -11.19
CA CYS A 48 46.63 5.00 -12.38
C CYS A 48 45.48 4.93 -13.41
N ALA A 49 45.68 5.67 -14.51
CA ALA A 49 45.26 5.39 -15.88
C ALA A 49 43.76 5.16 -16.19
N LEU A 50 43.12 6.23 -16.68
CA LEU A 50 41.95 6.12 -17.56
C LEU A 50 42.31 5.35 -18.83
N ARG A 51 41.63 4.23 -19.09
CA ARG A 51 41.49 3.66 -20.44
C ARG A 51 40.29 4.31 -21.13
N PRO A 52 40.40 4.78 -22.38
CA PRO A 52 39.23 5.22 -23.13
C PRO A 52 38.36 4.01 -23.49
N ALA A 53 37.09 4.09 -23.12
CA ALA A 53 36.07 3.11 -23.53
C ALA A 53 35.74 3.28 -25.03
N PRO A 54 35.52 2.19 -25.77
CA PRO A 54 35.07 2.28 -27.16
C PRO A 54 33.64 2.84 -27.22
N PRO A 55 33.26 3.57 -28.28
CA PRO A 55 31.92 4.10 -28.43
C PRO A 55 30.92 2.93 -28.59
N LEU A 56 30.03 2.78 -27.61
CA LEU A 56 28.83 1.97 -27.74
C LEU A 56 27.95 2.62 -28.82
N ALA A 57 27.98 2.04 -30.01
CA ALA A 57 27.05 2.38 -31.08
C ALA A 57 25.62 2.11 -30.59
N LEU A 58 24.87 3.18 -30.36
CA LEU A 58 23.43 3.16 -30.10
C LEU A 58 22.73 2.64 -31.36
N ARG A 59 22.55 1.33 -31.46
CA ARG A 59 21.72 0.72 -32.51
C ARG A 59 20.27 1.05 -32.16
N MET A 60 19.78 2.16 -32.71
CA MET A 60 18.37 2.50 -32.77
C MET A 60 17.62 1.28 -33.35
N MET A 61 16.88 0.55 -32.51
CA MET A 61 15.91 -0.40 -33.01
C MET A 61 14.84 0.40 -33.74
N GLN A 62 14.93 0.40 -35.06
CA GLN A 62 13.90 0.96 -35.93
C GLN A 62 12.57 0.30 -35.56
N GLY A 63 11.58 1.13 -35.24
CA GLY A 63 10.21 0.69 -35.00
C GLY A 63 9.71 -0.08 -36.21
N GLY A 64 9.62 -1.39 -36.07
CA GLY A 64 8.90 -2.23 -37.01
C GLY A 64 7.41 -1.90 -36.97
N PRO A 65 6.68 -2.07 -38.08
CA PRO A 65 5.23 -1.84 -38.14
C PRO A 65 4.49 -2.69 -37.10
N PRO A 66 3.29 -2.29 -36.66
CA PRO A 66 2.53 -3.05 -35.68
C PRO A 66 2.33 -4.46 -36.20
N ALA A 67 2.86 -5.43 -35.48
CA ALA A 67 2.62 -6.83 -35.77
C ALA A 67 1.11 -7.05 -35.76
N ALA A 68 0.57 -7.32 -36.94
CA ALA A 68 -0.70 -7.99 -37.09
C ALA A 68 -0.70 -9.19 -36.16
N GLU A 69 -1.83 -9.39 -35.47
CA GLU A 69 -2.08 -10.40 -34.45
C GLU A 69 -1.49 -11.75 -34.87
N ALA A 70 -0.24 -11.98 -34.46
CA ALA A 70 0.39 -13.28 -34.55
C ALA A 70 -0.26 -14.11 -33.45
N GLU A 71 -1.00 -15.15 -33.86
CA GLU A 71 -1.57 -16.19 -33.01
C GLU A 71 -0.56 -16.57 -31.91
N ALA A 72 -0.69 -15.91 -30.77
CA ALA A 72 0.22 -16.04 -29.66
C ALA A 72 0.02 -17.46 -29.11
N GLY A 73 1.11 -18.19 -28.92
CA GLY A 73 1.07 -19.47 -28.20
C GLY A 73 0.34 -19.33 -26.85
N PRO A 74 -0.06 -20.46 -26.23
CA PRO A 74 -0.89 -20.42 -25.03
C PRO A 74 -0.29 -19.47 -23.99
N LEU A 75 -1.09 -18.51 -23.56
CA LEU A 75 -0.67 -17.47 -22.64
C LEU A 75 -0.25 -18.11 -21.32
N THR A 76 0.74 -17.50 -20.65
CA THR A 76 1.00 -17.87 -19.26
C THR A 76 -0.18 -17.45 -18.39
N PHE A 77 -0.43 -18.16 -17.29
CA PHE A 77 -1.52 -17.83 -16.36
C PHE A 77 -1.51 -16.35 -15.93
N THR A 78 -0.33 -15.79 -15.67
CA THR A 78 -0.19 -14.37 -15.33
C THR A 78 -0.52 -13.44 -16.49
N ALA A 79 -0.24 -13.84 -17.74
CA ALA A 79 -0.61 -13.06 -18.92
C ALA A 79 -2.13 -13.07 -19.14
N GLU A 80 -2.81 -14.18 -18.88
CA GLU A 80 -4.27 -14.25 -18.90
C GLU A 80 -4.89 -13.37 -17.83
N MET A 81 -4.38 -13.44 -16.58
CA MET A 81 -4.81 -12.57 -15.49
C MET A 81 -4.59 -11.10 -15.82
N ARG A 82 -3.43 -10.74 -16.36
CA ARG A 82 -3.13 -9.38 -16.82
C ARG A 82 -4.14 -8.92 -17.86
N ASN A 83 -4.39 -9.72 -18.89
CA ASN A 83 -5.32 -9.35 -19.96
C ASN A 83 -6.74 -9.14 -19.41
N LYS A 84 -7.16 -9.97 -18.46
CA LYS A 84 -8.47 -9.83 -17.83
C LYS A 84 -8.54 -8.59 -16.94
N ALA A 85 -7.53 -8.35 -16.10
CA ALA A 85 -7.44 -7.15 -15.26
C ALA A 85 -7.44 -5.88 -16.12
N MET A 86 -6.64 -5.84 -17.18
CA MET A 86 -6.57 -4.70 -18.11
C MET A 86 -7.89 -4.44 -18.81
N SER A 87 -8.67 -5.48 -19.14
CA SER A 87 -10.00 -5.30 -19.75
C SER A 87 -11.00 -4.56 -18.86
N LEU A 88 -10.80 -4.58 -17.54
CA LEU A 88 -11.68 -3.92 -16.57
C LEU A 88 -11.24 -2.48 -16.26
N HIS A 89 -10.00 -2.09 -16.60
CA HIS A 89 -9.56 -0.70 -16.46
C HIS A 89 -10.21 0.19 -17.52
N THR A 90 -10.48 1.44 -17.13
CA THR A 90 -10.99 2.44 -18.06
C THR A 90 -9.89 3.04 -18.93
N PHE A 91 -10.27 3.67 -20.05
CA PHE A 91 -9.31 4.29 -20.97
C PHE A 91 -8.51 5.41 -20.32
N SER A 92 -9.13 6.24 -19.46
CA SER A 92 -8.40 7.30 -18.73
C SER A 92 -7.34 6.73 -17.78
N GLN A 93 -7.63 5.61 -17.11
CA GLN A 93 -6.72 4.98 -16.14
C GLN A 93 -5.59 4.21 -16.82
N ALA A 94 -5.85 3.58 -17.96
CA ALA A 94 -4.87 2.78 -18.69
C ALA A 94 -4.96 3.02 -20.22
N PRO A 95 -4.39 4.12 -20.75
CA PRO A 95 -4.57 4.54 -22.15
C PRO A 95 -4.16 3.51 -23.21
N LYS A 96 -3.21 2.63 -22.88
CA LYS A 96 -2.68 1.62 -23.81
C LYS A 96 -3.45 0.29 -23.81
N GLN A 97 -4.15 -0.05 -22.72
CA GLN A 97 -4.62 -1.42 -22.47
C GLN A 97 -6.03 -1.50 -21.85
N GLY A 98 -6.54 -0.40 -21.31
CA GLY A 98 -7.91 -0.29 -20.78
C GLY A 98 -8.94 -0.47 -21.89
N LYS A 99 -10.08 -1.08 -21.56
CA LYS A 99 -11.16 -1.34 -22.53
C LYS A 99 -12.52 -0.79 -22.08
N GLN A 100 -12.64 -0.34 -20.83
CA GLN A 100 -13.90 0.16 -20.29
C GLN A 100 -14.07 1.67 -20.54
N ARG A 101 -15.29 2.10 -20.90
CA ARG A 101 -15.59 3.52 -21.09
C ARG A 101 -15.53 4.26 -19.75
N ASP A 102 -14.98 5.47 -19.78
CA ASP A 102 -15.00 6.37 -18.62
C ASP A 102 -16.43 6.81 -18.28
N THR A 103 -16.77 6.70 -17.01
CA THR A 103 -17.92 7.35 -16.38
C THR A 103 -17.44 8.55 -15.57
N ARG A 104 -18.34 9.47 -15.18
CA ARG A 104 -17.98 10.66 -14.37
C ARG A 104 -17.19 10.29 -13.09
N ASN A 105 -17.49 9.15 -12.46
CA ASN A 105 -16.81 8.74 -11.22
C ASN A 105 -15.43 8.11 -11.46
N THR A 106 -15.08 7.75 -12.71
CA THR A 106 -13.83 7.03 -13.02
C THR A 106 -12.74 7.92 -13.62
N GLN A 107 -13.07 9.17 -13.98
CA GLN A 107 -12.10 10.14 -14.46
C GLN A 107 -11.31 10.72 -13.29
N MET A 108 -10.00 10.42 -13.23
CA MET A 108 -9.14 10.88 -12.13
C MET A 108 -9.01 12.41 -12.07
N ASP A 109 -9.11 13.11 -13.21
CA ASP A 109 -8.99 14.58 -13.29
C ASP A 109 -10.09 15.31 -12.50
N ASP A 110 -11.25 14.66 -12.30
CA ASP A 110 -12.40 15.24 -11.60
C ASP A 110 -12.36 14.97 -10.08
N TRP A 111 -11.38 14.21 -9.58
CA TRP A 111 -11.33 13.80 -8.17
C TRP A 111 -10.80 14.93 -7.27
N GLN A 112 -11.68 15.47 -6.43
CA GLN A 112 -11.32 16.40 -5.36
C GLN A 112 -11.17 15.63 -4.05
N THR A 113 -9.93 15.39 -3.63
CA THR A 113 -9.61 14.69 -2.37
C THR A 113 -9.03 15.64 -1.35
N THR A 114 -9.44 15.50 -0.09
CA THR A 114 -8.84 16.21 1.03
C THR A 114 -7.67 15.42 1.63
N LYS A 115 -6.88 16.07 2.48
CA LYS A 115 -5.75 15.39 3.16
C LYS A 115 -6.27 14.35 4.15
N GLU A 116 -7.39 14.64 4.77
CA GLU A 116 -8.11 13.78 5.69
C GLU A 116 -8.63 12.53 4.97
N ASP A 117 -9.18 12.68 3.76
CA ASP A 117 -9.62 11.55 2.93
C ASP A 117 -8.44 10.65 2.53
N PHE A 118 -7.31 11.25 2.18
CA PHE A 118 -6.10 10.50 1.86
C PHE A 118 -5.57 9.76 3.09
N LEU A 119 -5.60 10.37 4.28
CA LEU A 119 -5.23 9.70 5.52
C LEU A 119 -6.16 8.52 5.84
N GLN A 120 -7.48 8.67 5.64
CA GLN A 120 -8.43 7.56 5.76
C GLN A 120 -8.10 6.43 4.79
N PHE A 121 -7.79 6.77 3.54
CA PHE A 121 -7.38 5.80 2.53
C PHE A 121 -6.13 5.01 2.96
N LEU A 122 -5.11 5.66 3.54
CA LEU A 122 -3.91 4.97 4.04
C LEU A 122 -4.24 4.01 5.19
N VAL A 123 -5.06 4.44 6.16
CA VAL A 123 -5.49 3.61 7.29
C VAL A 123 -6.28 2.39 6.82
N ASP A 124 -7.20 2.58 5.89
CA ASP A 124 -8.01 1.50 5.32
C ASP A 124 -7.15 0.48 4.57
N ASN A 125 -6.22 0.96 3.73
CA ASN A 125 -5.31 0.08 3.00
C ASN A 125 -4.39 -0.69 3.95
N LYS A 126 -3.93 -0.08 5.05
CA LYS A 126 -3.12 -0.78 6.05
C LYS A 126 -3.83 -2.03 6.58
N VAL A 127 -5.11 -1.94 6.92
CA VAL A 127 -5.90 -3.09 7.40
C VAL A 127 -5.99 -4.19 6.34
N VAL A 128 -6.20 -3.80 5.09
CA VAL A 128 -6.27 -4.75 3.97
C VAL A 128 -4.92 -5.45 3.74
N TYR A 129 -3.80 -4.71 3.78
CA TYR A 129 -2.47 -5.30 3.66
C TYR A 129 -2.11 -6.20 4.84
N GLN A 130 -2.52 -5.85 6.06
CA GLN A 130 -2.40 -6.72 7.23
C GLN A 130 -3.14 -8.05 7.00
N ALA A 131 -4.33 -8.01 6.40
CA ALA A 131 -5.09 -9.20 6.07
C ALA A 131 -4.38 -10.08 5.03
N PHE A 132 -3.78 -9.49 3.98
CA PHE A 132 -2.97 -10.23 3.01
C PHE A 132 -1.74 -10.88 3.64
N GLU A 133 -0.95 -10.12 4.41
CA GLU A 133 0.25 -10.61 5.10
C GLU A 133 -0.07 -11.68 6.15
N GLN A 134 -1.28 -11.65 6.74
CA GLN A 134 -1.77 -12.74 7.60
C GLN A 134 -2.23 -13.95 6.78
N ALA A 135 -2.94 -13.73 5.68
CA ALA A 135 -3.52 -14.77 4.85
C ALA A 135 -2.48 -15.66 4.16
N VAL A 136 -1.34 -15.11 3.73
CA VAL A 136 -0.24 -15.86 3.08
C VAL A 136 0.37 -16.93 3.99
N LYS A 137 0.21 -16.82 5.32
CA LYS A 137 0.65 -17.82 6.30
C LYS A 137 -0.16 -19.11 6.26
N THR A 138 -1.24 -19.15 5.48
CA THR A 138 -2.07 -20.34 5.28
C THR A 138 -1.29 -21.39 4.45
N PRO A 139 -1.34 -22.69 4.80
CA PRO A 139 -0.65 -23.73 4.03
C PRO A 139 -1.09 -23.70 2.55
N GLY A 140 -0.13 -23.75 1.64
CA GLY A 140 -0.35 -23.63 0.20
C GLY A 140 -0.12 -22.22 -0.38
N LEU A 141 -0.01 -21.19 0.48
CA LEU A 141 0.26 -19.80 0.07
C LEU A 141 1.63 -19.28 0.54
N THR A 142 2.44 -20.12 1.16
CA THR A 142 3.75 -19.75 1.72
C THR A 142 4.74 -19.23 0.68
N ALA A 143 4.53 -19.54 -0.61
CA ALA A 143 5.32 -18.98 -1.71
C ALA A 143 5.15 -17.46 -1.87
N PHE A 144 4.12 -16.87 -1.29
CA PHE A 144 3.84 -15.43 -1.32
C PHE A 144 4.38 -14.68 -0.09
N GLU A 145 5.05 -15.37 0.83
CA GLU A 145 5.74 -14.74 1.96
C GLU A 145 7.11 -14.18 1.54
N LYS A 146 7.54 -13.08 2.17
CA LYS A 146 8.88 -12.50 2.03
C LYS A 146 9.23 -12.14 0.60
N THR A 147 8.25 -11.62 -0.12
CA THR A 147 8.41 -11.20 -1.53
C THR A 147 9.04 -9.82 -1.65
N GLY A 148 9.09 -9.05 -0.54
CA GLY A 148 9.45 -7.64 -0.55
C GLY A 148 8.29 -6.73 -0.93
N LEU A 149 7.11 -7.30 -1.22
CA LEU A 149 5.87 -6.57 -1.53
C LEU A 149 5.03 -6.31 -0.28
N GLU A 150 5.50 -6.69 0.90
CA GLU A 150 4.89 -6.33 2.19
C GLU A 150 4.85 -4.81 2.33
N ARG A 151 3.72 -4.27 2.82
CA ARG A 151 3.47 -2.82 2.84
C ARG A 151 3.12 -2.29 4.22
N VAL A 152 2.74 -3.15 5.17
CA VAL A 152 2.26 -2.71 6.48
C VAL A 152 3.27 -1.80 7.20
N ALA A 153 4.56 -2.17 7.17
CA ALA A 153 5.61 -1.37 7.78
C ALA A 153 5.81 -0.01 7.10
N ALA A 154 5.80 0.05 5.77
CA ALA A 154 5.91 1.30 5.03
C ALA A 154 4.70 2.23 5.28
N LEU A 155 3.49 1.65 5.31
CA LEU A 155 2.27 2.41 5.61
C LEU A 155 2.26 2.97 7.04
N ASP A 156 2.87 2.28 8.01
CA ASP A 156 3.02 2.82 9.37
C ASP A 156 3.88 4.09 9.40
N GLU A 157 4.99 4.09 8.65
CA GLU A 157 5.86 5.25 8.50
C GLU A 157 5.14 6.39 7.77
N ASP A 158 4.43 6.08 6.68
CA ASP A 158 3.68 7.07 5.91
C ASP A 158 2.56 7.72 6.72
N ILE A 159 1.79 6.92 7.48
CA ILE A 159 0.73 7.43 8.36
C ILE A 159 1.31 8.33 9.45
N ALA A 160 2.41 7.92 10.10
CA ALA A 160 3.07 8.73 11.13
C ALA A 160 3.63 10.04 10.55
N MET A 161 4.21 9.98 9.35
CA MET A 161 4.69 11.17 8.63
C MET A 161 3.53 12.10 8.28
N PHE A 162 2.39 11.56 7.83
CA PHE A 162 1.23 12.37 7.45
C PHE A 162 0.57 13.05 8.66
N VAL A 163 0.40 12.30 9.75
CA VAL A 163 -0.11 12.80 11.05
C VAL A 163 0.75 13.95 11.58
N SER A 164 2.07 13.77 11.59
CA SER A 164 3.00 14.80 12.10
C SER A 164 3.10 16.03 11.19
N LYS A 165 3.06 15.83 9.86
CA LYS A 165 3.21 16.92 8.88
C LYS A 165 1.98 17.83 8.80
N PHE A 166 0.79 17.28 9.00
CA PHE A 166 -0.46 18.02 8.83
C PHE A 166 -1.21 18.24 10.15
N ASP A 167 -0.64 17.81 11.28
CA ASP A 167 -1.24 17.90 12.63
C ASP A 167 -2.66 17.30 12.67
N LEU A 168 -2.81 16.14 12.01
CA LEU A 168 -4.07 15.41 11.91
C LEU A 168 -4.10 14.23 12.85
N LYS A 169 -5.29 13.87 13.34
CA LYS A 169 -5.48 12.62 14.09
C LYS A 169 -5.79 11.47 13.12
N ALA A 170 -5.07 10.36 13.26
CA ALA A 170 -5.38 9.14 12.50
C ALA A 170 -6.82 8.68 12.81
N PRO A 171 -7.68 8.54 11.78
CA PRO A 171 -9.03 8.02 11.96
C PRO A 171 -9.00 6.51 12.23
N ASN A 172 -10.15 5.96 12.64
CA ASN A 172 -10.34 4.51 12.65
C ASN A 172 -10.57 4.01 11.22
N HIS A 173 -10.25 2.75 10.94
CA HIS A 173 -10.54 2.14 9.64
C HIS A 173 -12.05 2.09 9.36
N SER A 174 -12.40 2.14 8.08
CA SER A 174 -13.78 2.02 7.62
C SER A 174 -14.31 0.58 7.74
N LYS A 175 -15.63 0.43 7.73
CA LYS A 175 -16.27 -0.90 7.79
C LYS A 175 -16.01 -1.68 6.51
N GLU A 176 -15.90 -0.98 5.39
CA GLU A 176 -15.63 -1.49 4.06
C GLU A 176 -14.25 -2.13 4.02
N ALA A 177 -13.24 -1.47 4.60
CA ALA A 177 -11.89 -2.02 4.74
C ALA A 177 -11.88 -3.30 5.58
N GLN A 178 -12.59 -3.30 6.72
CA GLN A 178 -12.69 -4.48 7.58
C GLN A 178 -13.40 -5.65 6.87
N ASN A 179 -14.53 -5.38 6.20
CA ASN A 179 -15.26 -6.40 5.46
C ASN A 179 -14.40 -7.03 4.34
N TYR A 180 -13.59 -6.21 3.65
CA TYR A 180 -12.69 -6.73 2.63
C TYR A 180 -11.54 -7.53 3.24
N ALA A 181 -10.94 -7.07 4.34
CA ALA A 181 -9.94 -7.82 5.08
C ALA A 181 -10.45 -9.20 5.53
N ASP A 182 -11.65 -9.26 6.11
CA ASP A 182 -12.30 -10.51 6.52
C ASP A 182 -12.57 -11.42 5.32
N PHE A 183 -13.01 -10.84 4.20
CA PHE A 183 -13.19 -11.57 2.95
C PHE A 183 -11.88 -12.20 2.47
N ILE A 184 -10.76 -11.46 2.42
CA ILE A 184 -9.46 -11.99 2.00
C ILE A 184 -9.01 -13.16 2.89
N ILE A 185 -9.13 -13.02 4.20
CA ILE A 185 -8.78 -14.09 5.15
C ILE A 185 -9.68 -15.32 4.94
N SER A 186 -10.96 -15.12 4.63
CA SER A 186 -11.89 -16.22 4.33
C SER A 186 -11.50 -16.97 3.05
N GLN A 187 -11.14 -16.25 1.98
CA GLN A 187 -10.78 -16.84 0.69
C GLN A 187 -9.45 -17.58 0.76
N ALA A 188 -8.48 -17.11 1.54
CA ALA A 188 -7.21 -17.81 1.72
C ALA A 188 -7.37 -19.25 2.23
N LYS A 189 -8.41 -19.51 3.03
CA LYS A 189 -8.74 -20.83 3.57
C LYS A 189 -9.71 -21.60 2.69
N ALA A 190 -10.73 -20.93 2.16
CA ALA A 190 -11.83 -21.58 1.43
C ALA A 190 -11.55 -21.77 -0.06
N ASN A 191 -10.91 -20.80 -0.72
CA ASN A 191 -10.71 -20.76 -2.16
C ASN A 191 -9.43 -19.98 -2.55
N GLN A 192 -8.29 -20.67 -2.48
CA GLN A 192 -6.98 -20.09 -2.75
C GLN A 192 -6.82 -19.46 -4.15
N PRO A 193 -7.37 -20.03 -5.24
CA PRO A 193 -7.36 -19.36 -6.55
C PRO A 193 -8.01 -17.98 -6.55
N VAL A 194 -9.11 -17.78 -5.81
CA VAL A 194 -9.75 -16.47 -5.66
C VAL A 194 -8.83 -15.53 -4.88
N PHE A 195 -8.22 -16.01 -3.79
CA PHE A 195 -7.22 -15.25 -3.06
C PHE A 195 -6.07 -14.79 -3.97
N VAL A 196 -5.51 -15.67 -4.79
CA VAL A 196 -4.41 -15.32 -5.72
C VAL A 196 -4.84 -14.25 -6.72
N CYS A 197 -6.09 -14.28 -7.19
CA CYS A 197 -6.64 -13.23 -8.05
C CYS A 197 -6.65 -11.86 -7.36
N HIS A 198 -7.11 -11.80 -6.11
CA HIS A 198 -7.10 -10.56 -5.33
C HIS A 198 -5.69 -10.11 -4.97
N PHE A 199 -4.80 -11.04 -4.59
CA PHE A 199 -3.41 -10.75 -4.29
C PHE A 199 -2.67 -10.15 -5.50
N TYR A 200 -2.92 -10.68 -6.71
CA TYR A 200 -2.33 -10.17 -7.94
C TYR A 200 -2.85 -8.77 -8.32
N ASN A 201 -4.15 -8.52 -8.14
CA ASN A 201 -4.77 -7.26 -8.53
C ASN A 201 -4.56 -6.14 -7.51
N GLN A 202 -4.09 -6.44 -6.29
CA GLN A 202 -3.97 -5.43 -5.26
C GLN A 202 -2.88 -4.42 -5.66
N PRO A 203 -3.24 -3.13 -5.84
CA PRO A 203 -2.31 -2.14 -6.36
C PRO A 203 -1.22 -1.84 -5.33
N VAL A 204 0.02 -2.15 -5.70
CA VAL A 204 1.20 -1.69 -4.97
C VAL A 204 1.44 -0.23 -5.37
N PHE A 205 1.14 0.69 -4.46
CA PHE A 205 1.46 2.11 -4.60
C PHE A 205 2.93 2.37 -4.25
#